data_AF-M1ZPL3-F1
#
_entry.id   AF-M1ZPL3-F1
#
_cell.length_a   1.000
_cell.length_b   1.000
_cell.length_c   1.000
_cell.angle_alpha   90.00
_cell.angle_beta   90.00
_cell.angle_gamma   90.00
#
_symmetry.space_group_name_H-M   'P 1'
#
loop_
_entity.id
_entity.type
_entity.pdbx_description
1 polymer ?
#
loop_
_entity_poly.entity_id
_entity_poly.type
_entity_poly.pdbx_seq_one_letter_code
_entity_poly.pdbx_strand_id
1 'polypeptide(L)'
;NGLDPIGIKDLRDIILKLNRELKITFLVSSHLLDELKKFSSRIIIINNGQLKFKGSLEKLLSMGDGNIEEVFLQVLKTKEVAL
;
A
#
# COMPACT_ATOMS: atom_id res chain seq x y z
N ASN A 1 12.43 -6.39 7.04
CA ASN A 1 11.71 -7.48 7.74
C ASN A 1 12.38 -8.80 7.37
N GLY A 2 12.81 -9.60 8.35
CA GLY A 2 13.63 -10.81 8.16
C GLY A 2 12.91 -12.01 7.52
N LEU A 3 11.94 -11.75 6.64
CA LEU A 3 11.33 -12.76 5.78
C LEU A 3 12.04 -12.69 4.43
N ASP A 4 12.44 -13.84 3.92
CA ASP A 4 12.97 -13.96 2.57
C ASP A 4 11.83 -13.78 1.52
N PRO A 5 12.16 -13.66 0.22
CA PRO A 5 11.16 -13.45 -0.84
C PRO A 5 10.07 -14.53 -0.91
N ILE A 6 10.38 -15.78 -0.54
CA ILE A 6 9.40 -16.88 -0.51
C ILE A 6 8.45 -16.64 0.66
N GLY A 7 8.97 -16.35 1.85
CA GLY A 7 8.15 -16.05 3.03
C GLY A 7 7.20 -14.86 2.83
N ILE A 8 7.63 -13.82 2.12
CA ILE A 8 6.75 -12.67 1.78
C ILE A 8 5.62 -13.10 0.85
N LYS A 9 5.92 -13.91 -0.17
CA LYS A 9 4.92 -14.44 -1.09
C LYS A 9 3.89 -15.30 -0.35
N ASP A 10 4.33 -16.18 0.52
CA ASP A 10 3.44 -17.09 1.26
C ASP A 10 2.54 -16.32 2.22
N LEU A 11 3.08 -15.34 2.93
CA LEU A 11 2.28 -14.45 3.78
C LEU A 11 1.19 -13.73 2.98
N ARG A 12 1.53 -13.19 1.81
CA ARG A 12 0.57 -12.54 0.92
C ARG A 12 -0.53 -13.50 0.47
N ASP A 13 -0.16 -14.72 0.08
CA ASP A 13 -1.12 -15.72 -0.40
C ASP A 13 -2.08 -16.13 0.74
N ILE A 14 -1.59 -16.23 1.98
CA ILE A 14 -2.42 -16.45 3.18
C ILE A 14 -3.39 -15.28 3.41
N ILE A 15 -2.90 -14.04 3.39
CA ILE A 15 -3.73 -12.84 3.57
C ILE A 15 -4.87 -12.81 2.53
N LEU A 16 -4.54 -13.05 1.26
CA LEU A 16 -5.52 -13.06 0.17
C LEU A 16 -6.56 -14.16 0.36
N LYS A 17 -6.14 -15.37 0.76
CA LYS A 17 -7.05 -16.48 1.04
C LYS A 17 -8.03 -16.12 2.15
N LEU A 18 -7.51 -15.67 3.29
CA LEU A 18 -8.33 -15.28 4.45
C LEU A 18 -9.29 -14.13 4.14
N ASN A 19 -8.85 -13.14 3.37
CA ASN A 19 -9.73 -12.06 2.93
C ASN A 19 -10.87 -12.56 2.01
N ARG A 20 -10.57 -13.44 1.04
CA ARG A 20 -11.55 -13.90 0.06
C ARG A 20 -12.56 -14.89 0.65
N GLU A 21 -12.08 -15.86 1.42
CA GLU A 21 -12.87 -16.96 1.98
C GLU A 21 -13.61 -16.54 3.25
N LEU A 22 -12.93 -15.81 4.15
CA LEU A 22 -13.47 -15.48 5.48
C LEU A 22 -13.86 -14.01 5.63
N LYS A 23 -13.71 -13.19 4.57
CA LYS A 23 -14.03 -11.74 4.57
C LYS A 23 -13.27 -10.94 5.63
N ILE A 24 -12.10 -11.42 6.03
CA ILE A 24 -11.24 -10.74 7.01
C ILE A 24 -10.63 -9.48 6.39
N THR A 25 -10.74 -8.36 7.09
CA THR A 25 -10.07 -7.11 6.70
C THR A 25 -8.70 -7.03 7.36
N PHE A 26 -7.67 -6.72 6.58
CA PHE A 26 -6.29 -6.56 7.06
C PHE A 26 -5.86 -5.10 6.98
N LEU A 27 -5.22 -4.62 8.05
CA LEU A 27 -4.47 -3.36 8.04
C LEU A 27 -2.98 -3.71 8.08
N VAL A 28 -2.27 -3.39 7.00
CA VAL A 28 -0.84 -3.71 6.86
C VAL A 28 -0.04 -2.41 6.77
N SER A 29 0.95 -2.26 7.65
CA SER A 29 1.94 -1.19 7.59
C SER A 29 3.27 -1.75 7.10
N SER A 30 3.77 -1.23 5.98
CA SER A 30 5.03 -1.66 5.38
C SER A 30 5.65 -0.50 4.59
N HIS A 31 6.98 -0.52 4.46
CA HIS A 31 7.72 0.37 3.55
C HIS A 31 7.98 -0.28 2.18
N LEU A 32 7.69 -1.57 2.02
CA LEU A 32 7.86 -2.29 0.76
C LEU A 32 6.66 -2.03 -0.15
N LEU A 33 6.71 -0.92 -0.89
CA LEU A 33 5.58 -0.44 -1.70
C LEU A 33 5.18 -1.43 -2.79
N ASP A 34 6.14 -2.08 -3.45
CA ASP A 34 5.86 -3.09 -4.48
C ASP A 34 5.16 -4.33 -3.94
N GLU A 35 5.38 -4.68 -2.67
CA GLU A 35 4.63 -5.75 -2.03
C GLU A 35 3.21 -5.33 -1.71
N LEU A 36 3.02 -4.12 -1.18
CA LEU A 36 1.69 -3.59 -0.88
C LEU A 36 0.81 -3.50 -2.13
N LYS A 37 1.38 -3.11 -3.29
CA LYS A 37 0.67 -3.09 -4.58
C LYS A 37 -0.02 -4.42 -4.91
N LYS A 38 0.60 -5.55 -4.56
CA LYS A 38 0.17 -6.87 -5.02
C LYS A 38 -1.13 -7.35 -4.37
N PHE A 39 -1.55 -6.77 -3.26
CA PHE A 39 -2.74 -7.24 -2.52
C PHE A 39 -3.56 -6.15 -1.85
N SER A 40 -3.09 -4.90 -1.81
CA SER A 40 -3.83 -3.80 -1.17
C SER A 40 -4.93 -3.27 -2.07
N SER A 41 -6.17 -3.24 -1.57
CA SER A 41 -7.28 -2.58 -2.26
C SER A 41 -7.29 -1.06 -2.05
N ARG A 42 -6.77 -0.61 -0.90
CA ARG A 42 -6.71 0.79 -0.50
C ARG A 42 -5.36 1.11 0.11
N ILE A 43 -4.90 2.35 -0.08
CA ILE A 43 -3.68 2.86 0.52
C ILE A 43 -3.97 4.13 1.33
N ILE A 44 -3.25 4.23 2.44
CA ILE A 44 -3.15 5.41 3.28
C ILE A 44 -1.67 5.79 3.37
N ILE A 45 -1.34 7.04 3.09
CA ILE A 45 0.01 7.58 3.29
C ILE A 45 -0.06 8.58 4.43
N ILE A 46 0.76 8.36 5.46
CA ILE A 46 0.90 9.22 6.63
C ILE A 46 2.33 9.74 6.65
N ASN A 47 2.50 11.04 6.85
CA ASN A 47 3.80 11.68 7.03
C ASN A 47 3.72 12.69 8.16
N ASN A 48 4.67 12.66 9.10
CA ASN A 48 4.74 13.56 10.25
C ASN A 48 3.40 13.68 11.03
N GLY A 49 2.74 12.54 11.27
CA GLY A 49 1.46 12.49 11.98
C GLY A 49 0.25 13.00 11.18
N GLN A 50 0.41 13.38 9.92
CA GLN A 50 -0.66 13.87 9.06
C GLN A 50 -1.00 12.86 7.97
N LEU A 51 -2.30 12.67 7.71
CA LEU A 51 -2.79 11.95 6.54
C LEU A 51 -2.46 12.78 5.30
N LYS A 52 -1.69 12.21 4.36
CA LYS A 52 -1.31 12.86 3.10
C LYS A 52 -2.08 12.33 1.90
N PHE A 53 -2.48 11.06 1.94
CA PHE A 53 -3.30 10.43 0.91
C PHE A 53 -4.19 9.34 1.52
N LYS A 54 -5.39 9.19 0.98
CA LYS A 54 -6.30 8.08 1.27
C LYS A 54 -7.13 7.76 0.02
N GLY A 55 -6.99 6.55 -0.53
CA GLY A 55 -7.70 6.19 -1.76
C GLY A 55 -7.59 4.72 -2.14
N SER A 56 -8.13 4.37 -3.30
CA SER A 56 -7.82 3.07 -3.92
C SER A 56 -6.38 3.07 -4.42
N LEU A 57 -5.81 1.88 -4.57
CA LEU A 57 -4.50 1.73 -5.20
C LEU A 57 -4.52 2.26 -6.64
N GLU A 58 -5.61 2.06 -7.38
CA GLU A 58 -5.71 2.56 -8.76
C GLU A 58 -5.63 4.09 -8.83
N LYS A 59 -6.33 4.80 -7.93
CA LYS A 59 -6.25 6.28 -7.83
C LYS A 59 -4.80 6.71 -7.60
N LEU A 60 -4.07 6.04 -6.71
CA LEU A 60 -2.68 6.34 -6.45
C LEU A 60 -1.81 6.13 -7.70
N LEU A 61 -1.94 4.98 -8.37
CA LEU A 61 -1.12 4.65 -9.55
C LEU A 61 -1.39 5.56 -10.75
N SER A 62 -2.61 6.07 -10.90
CA SER A 62 -2.95 7.05 -11.94
C SER A 62 -2.26 8.41 -11.79
N MET A 63 -1.66 8.70 -10.63
CA MET A 63 -0.97 9.98 -10.38
C MET A 63 0.49 10.00 -10.85
N GLY A 64 1.08 8.87 -11.25
CA GLY A 64 2.50 8.79 -11.62
C GLY A 64 2.81 7.62 -12.52
N ASP A 65 2.02 7.46 -13.59
CA ASP A 65 2.29 6.52 -14.69
C ASP A 65 2.58 5.08 -14.24
N GLY A 66 1.90 4.61 -13.18
CA GLY A 66 2.06 3.26 -12.63
C GLY A 66 3.25 3.07 -11.68
N ASN A 67 4.08 4.10 -11.46
CA ASN A 67 5.19 4.05 -10.51
C ASN A 67 4.78 4.55 -9.11
N ILE A 68 4.45 3.63 -8.20
CA ILE A 68 4.09 3.99 -6.82
C ILE A 68 5.19 4.71 -6.06
N GLU A 69 6.47 4.44 -6.34
CA GLU A 69 7.56 5.02 -5.56
C GLU A 69 7.63 6.51 -5.85
N GLU A 70 7.48 6.87 -7.13
CA GLU A 70 7.40 8.25 -7.56
C GLU A 70 6.19 8.97 -6.95
N VAL A 71 5.00 8.37 -7.05
CA VAL A 71 3.78 8.96 -6.45
C VAL A 71 3.93 9.12 -4.94
N PHE A 72 4.50 8.12 -4.27
CA PHE A 72 4.75 8.18 -2.83
C PHE A 72 5.69 9.35 -2.48
N LEU A 73 6.79 9.53 -3.22
CA LEU A 73 7.71 10.65 -3.03
C LEU A 73 7.03 12.01 -3.30
N GLN A 74 6.18 12.11 -4.32
CA GLN A 74 5.41 13.32 -4.60
C GLN A 74 4.44 13.65 -3.45
N VAL A 75 3.72 12.64 -2.92
CA VAL A 75 2.83 12.80 -1.77
C VAL A 75 3.60 13.23 -0.52
N LEU A 76 4.80 12.70 -0.29
CA LEU A 76 5.64 13.11 0.85
C LEU A 76 6.13 14.56 0.76
N LYS A 77 6.42 15.04 -0.46
CA LYS A 77 6.88 16.42 -0.72
C LYS A 77 5.75 17.45 -0.64
N THR A 78 4.49 17.01 -0.77
CA THR A 78 3.34 17.91 -0.81
C THR A 78 2.96 18.39 0.60
N LYS A 79 2.76 19.71 0.75
CA LYS A 79 2.31 20.31 2.02
C LYS A 79 0.82 20.07 2.28
N GLU A 80 0.02 19.99 1.22
CA GLU A 80 -1.43 19.77 1.27
C GLU A 80 -1.81 18.28 1.34
N VAL A 81 -3.04 18.01 1.77
CA VAL A 81 -3.62 16.67 1.84
C VAL A 81 -4.33 16.39 0.52
N ALA A 82 -3.90 15.36 -0.22
CA ALA A 82 -4.63 14.88 -1.39
C ALA A 82 -5.78 13.97 -0.93
N LEU A 83 -6.99 14.52 -0.84
CA LEU A 83 -8.23 13.78 -0.52
C LEU A 83 -8.85 13.13 -1.78
#